data_AF-A0A7C7JNP0-F1
#
_entry.id   AF-A0A7C7JNP0-F1
#
_cell.length_a   1.000
_cell.length_b   1.000
_cell.length_c   1.000
_cell.angle_alpha   90.00
_cell.angle_beta   90.00
_cell.angle_gamma   90.00
#
_symmetry.space_group_name_H-M   'P 1'
#
loop_
_entity.id
_entity.type
_entity.pdbx_description
1 polymer ?
#
loop_
_entity_poly.entity_id
_entity_poly.type
_entity_poly.pdbx_seq_one_letter_code
_entity_poly.pdbx_strand_id
1 'polypeptide(L)'
;MDISQVKTAVKIGDFTLRNEDSPNHISIKYISSNEDLNSNLPRVYIITSNGEIKKIGGSSAIGGIKATMNFYINARTGSPGPSRFIIHELIRRELEQNKKVELFVIASSSIKARVPGLFGYHIIDILSSKEMEKVCKDDFYQSEKRYPDWNFQENNEPYHSRYKDIYNEYLQYHKHRISK
;
A
#
# COMPACT_ATOMS: atom_id res chain seq x y z
N MET A 1 8.82 -11.77 -8.61
CA MET A 1 9.24 -12.34 -7.31
C MET A 1 8.05 -12.87 -6.53
N ASP A 2 8.14 -14.10 -6.03
CA ASP A 2 7.13 -14.73 -5.18
C ASP A 2 7.37 -14.42 -3.70
N ILE A 3 6.29 -14.21 -2.93
CA ILE A 3 6.32 -13.85 -1.51
C ILE A 3 6.96 -14.92 -0.62
N SER A 4 6.94 -16.20 -1.02
CA SER A 4 7.58 -17.30 -0.29
C SER A 4 9.09 -17.13 -0.14
N GLN A 5 9.71 -16.30 -0.98
CA GLN A 5 11.14 -15.98 -0.90
C GLN A 5 11.46 -14.92 0.16
N VAL A 6 10.44 -14.17 0.62
CA VAL A 6 10.60 -13.10 1.61
C VAL A 6 10.52 -13.66 3.02
N LYS A 7 11.62 -13.54 3.77
CA LYS A 7 11.76 -14.18 5.09
C LYS A 7 11.26 -13.35 6.27
N THR A 8 11.10 -12.05 6.07
CA THR A 8 10.81 -11.08 7.14
C THR A 8 9.36 -10.59 7.12
N ALA A 9 8.58 -10.96 6.11
CA ALA A 9 7.21 -10.51 5.94
C ALA A 9 6.24 -11.45 6.65
N VAL A 10 5.30 -10.88 7.39
CA VAL A 10 4.22 -11.61 8.06
C VAL A 10 2.91 -11.30 7.35
N LYS A 11 2.13 -12.34 7.02
CA LYS A 11 0.79 -12.15 6.47
C LYS A 11 -0.15 -11.59 7.54
N ILE A 12 -0.90 -10.55 7.21
CA ILE A 12 -1.83 -9.89 8.14
C ILE A 12 -3.27 -9.84 7.66
N GLY A 13 -3.54 -10.16 6.38
CA GLY A 13 -4.90 -10.23 5.87
C GLY A 13 -5.01 -10.64 4.41
N ASP A 14 -6.24 -10.84 3.99
CA ASP A 14 -6.64 -11.15 2.62
C ASP A 14 -7.58 -10.04 2.12
N PHE A 15 -7.34 -9.52 0.91
CA PHE A 15 -8.30 -8.64 0.27
C PHE A 15 -9.53 -9.43 -0.18
N THR A 16 -10.70 -8.81 -0.12
CA THR A 16 -11.97 -9.41 -0.52
C THR A 16 -12.81 -8.42 -1.31
N LEU A 17 -13.67 -8.91 -2.20
CA LEU A 17 -14.71 -8.08 -2.79
C LEU A 17 -15.77 -7.73 -1.74
N ARG A 18 -16.39 -6.55 -1.88
CA ARG A 18 -17.59 -6.18 -1.13
C ARG A 18 -18.81 -6.57 -1.96
N ASN A 19 -19.81 -7.15 -1.30
CA ASN A 19 -21.06 -7.56 -1.92
C ASN A 19 -22.17 -6.49 -1.75
N GLU A 20 -21.80 -5.28 -1.35
CA GLU A 20 -22.73 -4.18 -1.05
C GLU A 20 -22.76 -3.19 -2.22
N ASP A 21 -23.87 -2.45 -2.36
CA ASP A 21 -23.98 -1.25 -3.21
C ASP A 21 -23.13 -0.08 -2.65
N SER A 22 -21.82 -0.33 -2.52
CA SER A 22 -20.83 0.65 -2.12
C SER A 22 -19.99 1.03 -3.33
N PRO A 23 -19.68 2.32 -3.54
CA PRO A 23 -18.72 2.70 -4.58
C PRO A 23 -17.32 2.11 -4.35
N ASN A 24 -16.99 1.71 -3.11
CA ASN A 24 -15.75 1.05 -2.76
C ASN A 24 -15.92 -0.47 -2.86
N HIS A 25 -15.22 -1.12 -3.77
CA HIS A 25 -15.48 -2.52 -4.13
C HIS A 25 -14.66 -3.54 -3.35
N ILE A 26 -13.64 -3.10 -2.61
CA ILE A 26 -12.70 -4.00 -1.93
C ILE A 26 -12.73 -3.79 -0.42
N SER A 27 -12.40 -4.82 0.34
CA SER A 27 -12.17 -4.81 1.77
C SER A 27 -10.97 -5.68 2.13
N ILE A 28 -10.64 -5.77 3.41
CA ILE A 28 -9.61 -6.68 3.91
C ILE A 28 -10.18 -7.47 5.07
N LYS A 29 -10.08 -8.80 4.99
CA LYS A 29 -10.24 -9.71 6.12
C LYS A 29 -8.90 -9.84 6.83
N TYR A 30 -8.74 -9.12 7.94
CA TYR A 30 -7.53 -9.20 8.75
C TYR A 30 -7.49 -10.47 9.59
N ILE A 31 -6.27 -11.00 9.80
CA ILE A 31 -6.01 -12.20 10.61
C ILE A 31 -5.10 -11.93 11.82
N SER A 32 -4.57 -10.72 11.95
CA SER A 32 -3.71 -10.29 13.07
C SER A 32 -4.51 -9.61 14.19
N SER A 33 -3.89 -9.44 15.36
CA SER A 33 -4.51 -8.79 16.51
C SER A 33 -4.81 -7.32 16.23
N ASN A 34 -5.81 -6.75 16.91
CA ASN A 34 -6.10 -5.32 16.77
C ASN A 34 -4.93 -4.43 17.22
N GLU A 35 -4.11 -4.87 18.17
CA GLU A 35 -2.93 -4.13 18.61
C GLU A 35 -1.90 -4.02 17.47
N ASP A 36 -1.55 -5.14 16.84
CA ASP A 36 -0.60 -5.17 15.71
C ASP A 36 -1.09 -4.31 14.54
N LEU A 37 -2.39 -4.40 14.26
CA LEU A 37 -3.01 -3.71 13.13
C LEU A 37 -3.07 -2.19 13.31
N ASN A 38 -3.12 -1.70 14.55
CA ASN A 38 -3.18 -0.28 14.87
C ASN A 38 -1.83 0.27 15.38
N SER A 39 -0.80 -0.57 15.48
CA SER A 39 0.54 -0.18 15.93
C SER A 39 1.14 0.94 15.09
N ASN A 40 1.70 1.96 15.74
CA ASN A 40 2.34 3.09 15.07
C ASN A 40 3.81 2.82 14.68
N LEU A 41 4.29 1.57 14.81
CA LEU A 41 5.65 1.19 14.45
C LEU A 41 5.91 1.37 12.94
N PRO A 42 7.12 1.81 12.55
CA PRO A 42 7.48 1.92 11.14
C PRO A 42 7.38 0.56 10.46
N ARG A 43 6.84 0.56 9.24
CA ARG A 43 6.52 -0.67 8.53
C ARG A 43 6.63 -0.52 7.02
N VAL A 44 6.88 -1.64 6.37
CA VAL A 44 6.68 -1.84 4.93
C VAL A 44 5.50 -2.77 4.78
N TYR A 45 4.56 -2.41 3.90
CA TYR A 45 3.48 -3.28 3.49
C TYR A 45 3.74 -3.82 2.09
N ILE A 46 3.32 -5.06 1.87
CA ILE A 46 3.46 -5.77 0.60
C ILE A 46 2.09 -6.28 0.20
N ILE A 47 1.67 -5.97 -1.02
CA ILE A 47 0.45 -6.51 -1.63
C ILE A 47 0.85 -7.52 -2.69
N THR A 48 0.29 -8.72 -2.63
CA THR A 48 0.57 -9.81 -3.57
C THR A 48 -0.68 -10.19 -4.36
N SER A 49 -0.50 -10.84 -5.51
CA SER A 49 -1.56 -11.55 -6.23
C SER A 49 -1.06 -12.94 -6.62
N ASN A 50 -1.74 -13.99 -6.15
CA ASN A 50 -1.32 -15.39 -6.27
C ASN A 50 0.14 -15.61 -5.86
N GLY A 51 0.54 -15.00 -4.74
CA GLY A 51 1.92 -15.06 -4.22
C GLY A 51 2.89 -14.09 -4.90
N GLU A 52 2.60 -13.59 -6.09
CA GLU A 52 3.48 -12.64 -6.77
C GLU A 52 3.39 -11.24 -6.13
N ILE A 53 4.53 -10.66 -5.77
CA ILE A 53 4.59 -9.33 -5.17
C ILE A 53 4.24 -8.28 -6.24
N LYS A 54 3.15 -7.55 -6.00
CA LYS A 54 2.66 -6.51 -6.91
C LYS A 54 2.94 -5.09 -6.43
N LYS A 55 2.97 -4.87 -5.10
CA LYS A 55 3.28 -3.56 -4.51
C LYS A 55 4.14 -3.69 -3.27
N ILE A 56 5.12 -2.79 -3.14
CA ILE A 56 5.85 -2.51 -1.90
C ILE A 56 5.66 -1.04 -1.55
N GLY A 57 5.33 -0.74 -0.29
CA GLY A 57 5.23 0.63 0.18
C GLY A 57 5.56 0.80 1.66
N GLY A 58 6.14 1.93 2.02
CA GLY A 58 6.45 2.30 3.40
C GLY A 58 5.28 3.04 4.04
N SER A 59 5.08 2.85 5.34
CA SER A 59 4.13 3.64 6.12
C SER A 59 4.61 3.89 7.54
N SER A 60 4.35 5.12 7.99
CA SER A 60 4.48 5.56 9.38
C SER A 60 3.16 6.21 9.84
N ALA A 61 2.03 5.83 9.23
CA ALA A 61 0.74 6.43 9.54
C ALA A 61 0.31 6.19 10.99
N ILE A 62 -0.24 7.22 11.63
CA ILE A 62 -0.95 7.07 12.91
C ILE A 62 -2.21 6.22 12.65
N GLY A 63 -2.46 5.22 13.51
CA GLY A 63 -3.54 4.23 13.33
C GLY A 63 -3.11 3.01 12.51
N GLY A 64 -1.80 2.78 12.40
CA GLY A 64 -1.23 1.53 11.93
C GLY A 64 -1.48 1.19 10.46
N ILE A 65 -1.44 -0.11 10.17
CA ILE A 65 -1.62 -0.62 8.82
C ILE A 65 -3.07 -0.44 8.35
N LYS A 66 -4.06 -0.44 9.27
CA LYS A 66 -5.47 -0.18 8.92
C LYS A 66 -5.65 1.23 8.36
N ALA A 67 -5.07 2.24 8.99
CA ALA A 67 -5.10 3.61 8.47
C ALA A 67 -4.46 3.71 7.08
N THR A 68 -3.37 2.96 6.87
CA THR A 68 -2.67 2.92 5.57
C THR A 68 -3.54 2.26 4.49
N MET A 69 -4.16 1.11 4.79
CA MET A 69 -5.00 0.37 3.85
C MET A 69 -6.32 1.08 3.54
N ASN A 70 -6.83 1.89 4.46
CA ASN A 70 -8.01 2.73 4.21
C ASN A 70 -7.85 3.67 3.01
N PHE A 71 -6.61 4.11 2.70
CA PHE A 71 -6.35 4.91 1.50
C PHE A 71 -6.63 4.15 0.19
N TYR A 72 -6.49 2.82 0.19
CA TYR A 72 -6.79 1.98 -0.96
C TYR A 72 -8.23 1.50 -0.92
N ILE A 73 -8.69 1.00 0.24
CA ILE A 73 -10.04 0.49 0.42
C ILE A 73 -11.12 1.54 0.08
N ASN A 74 -10.91 2.80 0.46
CA ASN A 74 -11.90 3.86 0.24
C ASN A 74 -11.61 4.74 -0.99
N ALA A 75 -10.76 4.28 -1.91
CA ALA A 75 -10.25 5.09 -3.01
C ALA A 75 -11.22 5.34 -4.17
N ARG A 76 -12.50 4.95 -4.08
CA ARG A 76 -13.56 5.35 -5.02
C ARG A 76 -14.51 6.38 -4.41
N THR A 77 -14.13 6.96 -3.27
CA THR A 77 -14.86 8.03 -2.57
C THR A 77 -13.92 9.15 -2.13
N GLY A 78 -14.45 10.36 -1.93
CA GLY A 78 -13.68 11.54 -1.51
C GLY A 78 -12.82 12.14 -2.62
N SER A 79 -11.54 12.42 -2.34
CA SER A 79 -10.59 13.02 -3.30
C SER A 79 -9.30 12.20 -3.37
N PRO A 80 -9.38 10.92 -3.77
CA PRO A 80 -8.23 10.05 -3.88
C PRO A 80 -7.30 10.57 -4.99
N GLY A 81 -6.00 10.46 -4.79
CA GLY A 81 -5.04 10.62 -5.88
C GLY A 81 -5.13 9.46 -6.89
N PRO A 82 -4.62 9.65 -8.12
CA PRO A 82 -4.77 8.68 -9.21
C PRO A 82 -4.19 7.32 -8.85
N SER A 83 -3.02 7.29 -8.19
CA SER A 83 -2.39 6.04 -7.74
C SER A 83 -3.31 5.21 -6.84
N ARG A 84 -3.98 5.84 -5.87
CA ARG A 84 -4.82 5.13 -4.90
C ARG A 84 -6.07 4.55 -5.58
N PHE A 85 -6.69 5.35 -6.45
CA PHE A 85 -7.85 4.92 -7.24
C PHE A 85 -7.48 3.73 -8.14
N ILE A 86 -6.36 3.82 -8.84
CA ILE A 86 -5.91 2.76 -9.76
C ILE A 86 -5.55 1.48 -8.99
N ILE A 87 -4.85 1.56 -7.86
CA ILE A 87 -4.54 0.40 -7.04
C ILE A 87 -5.81 -0.30 -6.55
N HIS A 88 -6.81 0.46 -6.09
CA HIS A 88 -8.09 -0.10 -5.68
C HIS A 88 -8.72 -0.93 -6.80
N GLU A 89 -8.73 -0.36 -8.01
CA GLU A 89 -9.32 -0.99 -9.18
C GLU A 89 -8.52 -2.21 -9.66
N LEU A 90 -7.19 -2.17 -9.58
CA LEU A 90 -6.34 -3.32 -9.88
C LEU A 90 -6.58 -4.48 -8.89
N ILE A 91 -6.70 -4.18 -7.60
CA ILE A 91 -7.05 -5.20 -6.59
C ILE A 91 -8.42 -5.80 -6.91
N ARG A 92 -9.43 -4.97 -7.23
CA ARG A 92 -10.76 -5.45 -7.63
C ARG A 92 -10.67 -6.42 -8.80
N ARG A 93 -9.98 -6.06 -9.88
CA ARG A 93 -9.84 -6.88 -11.08
C ARG A 93 -9.15 -8.21 -10.81
N GLU A 94 -8.10 -8.22 -9.99
CA GLU A 94 -7.43 -9.47 -9.61
C GLU A 94 -8.38 -10.38 -8.83
N LEU A 95 -9.17 -9.83 -7.89
CA LEU A 95 -10.16 -10.59 -7.13
C LEU A 95 -11.30 -11.13 -8.01
N GLU A 96 -11.78 -10.36 -8.98
CA GLU A 96 -12.82 -10.78 -9.94
C GLU A 96 -12.34 -11.91 -10.87
N GLN A 97 -11.03 -12.01 -11.06
CA GLN A 97 -10.38 -13.13 -11.74
C GLN A 97 -10.16 -14.33 -10.82
N ASN A 98 -10.77 -14.35 -9.64
CA ASN A 98 -10.61 -15.36 -8.59
C ASN A 98 -9.16 -15.54 -8.13
N LYS A 99 -8.31 -14.52 -8.28
CA LYS A 99 -6.94 -14.55 -7.77
C LYS A 99 -6.93 -14.19 -6.28
N LYS A 100 -5.98 -14.77 -5.56
CA LYS A 100 -5.77 -14.53 -4.15
C LYS A 100 -4.91 -13.29 -3.95
N VAL A 101 -5.50 -12.20 -3.46
CA VAL A 101 -4.78 -10.95 -3.18
C VAL A 101 -4.55 -10.84 -1.67
N GLU A 102 -3.30 -10.78 -1.24
CA GLU A 102 -2.93 -10.87 0.17
C GLU A 102 -2.12 -9.65 0.63
N LEU A 103 -2.19 -9.36 1.93
CA LEU A 103 -1.46 -8.27 2.57
C LEU A 103 -0.45 -8.82 3.57
N PHE A 104 0.80 -8.41 3.42
CA PHE A 104 1.90 -8.72 4.32
C PHE A 104 2.53 -7.43 4.88
N VAL A 105 3.18 -7.55 6.03
CA VAL A 105 3.90 -6.47 6.69
C VAL A 105 5.28 -6.93 7.14
N ILE A 106 6.27 -6.04 6.97
CA ILE A 106 7.57 -6.08 7.64
C ILE A 106 7.58 -4.90 8.61
N ALA A 107 7.62 -5.17 9.92
CA ALA A 107 7.66 -4.14 10.95
C ALA A 107 9.07 -4.02 11.55
N SER A 108 9.43 -2.82 12.01
CA SER A 108 10.65 -2.57 12.77
C SER A 108 10.33 -1.83 14.06
N SER A 109 11.18 -2.00 15.08
CA SER A 109 11.14 -1.16 16.29
C SER A 109 11.49 0.29 15.96
N SER A 110 10.97 1.24 16.74
CA SER A 110 11.45 2.63 16.67
C SER A 110 12.85 2.77 17.28
N ILE A 111 13.65 3.67 16.72
CA ILE A 111 14.97 4.02 17.27
C ILE A 111 14.85 5.40 17.90
N LYS A 112 15.23 5.53 19.17
CA LYS A 112 15.31 6.85 19.82
C LYS A 112 16.59 7.54 19.41
N ALA A 113 16.47 8.73 18.81
CA ALA A 113 17.61 9.53 18.40
C ALA A 113 17.57 10.91 19.04
N ARG A 114 18.76 11.43 19.37
CA ARG A 114 18.95 12.80 19.83
C ARG A 114 19.13 13.69 18.61
N VAL A 115 18.18 14.59 18.36
CA VAL A 115 18.16 15.51 17.21
C VAL A 115 18.26 16.96 17.64
N PRO A 116 18.99 17.81 16.91
CA PRO A 116 19.03 19.24 17.17
C PRO A 116 17.73 19.92 16.74
N GLY A 117 17.21 20.78 17.60
CA GLY A 117 16.16 21.76 17.31
C GLY A 117 16.70 23.18 17.44
N LEU A 118 15.85 24.18 17.20
CA LEU A 118 16.24 25.60 17.21
C LEU A 118 16.84 26.08 18.54
N PHE A 119 16.41 25.48 19.67
CA PHE A 119 16.77 25.94 21.02
C PHE A 119 17.45 24.86 21.87
N GLY A 120 17.81 23.71 21.30
CA GLY A 120 18.40 22.61 22.05
C GLY A 120 18.23 21.26 21.37
N TYR A 121 18.56 20.19 22.07
CA TYR A 121 18.42 18.83 21.56
C TYR A 121 17.19 18.15 22.15
N HIS A 122 16.51 17.35 21.33
CA HIS A 122 15.34 16.57 21.72
C HIS A 122 15.59 15.09 21.41
N ILE A 123 15.03 14.20 22.24
CA ILE A 123 14.99 12.77 21.93
C ILE A 123 13.67 12.50 21.24
N ILE A 124 13.72 11.98 20.01
CA ILE A 124 12.53 11.61 19.24
C ILE A 124 12.63 10.15 18.77
N ASP A 125 11.48 9.53 18.49
CA ASP A 125 11.41 8.27 17.77
C ASP A 125 11.63 8.51 16.27
N ILE A 126 12.65 7.88 15.70
CA ILE A 126 12.90 7.85 14.26
C ILE A 126 12.13 6.68 13.67
N LEU A 127 11.17 7.01 12.80
CA LEU A 127 10.37 6.04 12.07
C LEU A 127 11.04 5.75 10.72
N SER A 128 11.77 4.64 10.66
CA SER A 128 12.60 4.25 9.51
C SER A 128 11.81 3.67 8.33
N SER A 129 10.52 3.97 8.18
CA SER A 129 9.67 3.31 7.17
C SER A 129 10.12 3.58 5.74
N LYS A 130 10.70 4.77 5.48
CA LYS A 130 11.21 5.15 4.15
C LYS A 130 12.49 4.39 3.81
N GLU A 131 13.40 4.28 4.78
CA GLU A 131 14.65 3.53 4.63
C GLU A 131 14.36 2.05 4.44
N MET A 132 13.44 1.48 5.24
CA MET A 132 12.99 0.09 5.09
C MET A 132 12.35 -0.15 3.71
N GLU A 133 11.47 0.75 3.27
CA GLU A 133 10.84 0.66 1.95
C GLU A 133 11.88 0.66 0.84
N LYS A 134 12.88 1.54 0.94
CA LYS A 134 13.97 1.61 -0.02
C LYS A 134 14.73 0.28 -0.08
N VAL A 135 15.15 -0.27 1.06
CA VAL A 135 15.87 -1.55 1.12
C VAL A 135 15.03 -2.67 0.49
N CYS A 136 13.75 -2.79 0.84
CA CYS A 136 12.87 -3.82 0.27
C CYS A 136 12.71 -3.67 -1.26
N LYS A 137 12.62 -2.44 -1.76
CA LYS A 137 12.54 -2.15 -3.19
C LYS A 137 13.85 -2.45 -3.91
N ASP A 138 14.99 -2.13 -3.30
CA ASP A 138 16.31 -2.44 -3.85
C ASP A 138 16.52 -3.96 -3.95
N ASP A 139 16.15 -4.72 -2.90
CA ASP A 139 16.21 -6.19 -2.89
C ASP A 139 15.37 -6.79 -4.03
N PHE A 140 14.12 -6.32 -4.19
CA PHE A 140 13.26 -6.73 -5.29
C PHE A 140 13.86 -6.39 -6.66
N TYR A 141 14.36 -5.16 -6.82
CA TYR A 141 14.96 -4.71 -8.07
C TYR A 141 16.23 -5.52 -8.42
N GLN A 142 17.04 -5.89 -7.44
CA GLN A 142 18.22 -6.71 -7.68
C GLN A 142 17.85 -8.09 -8.26
N SER A 143 16.75 -8.68 -7.79
CA SER A 143 16.21 -9.96 -8.29
C SER A 143 15.55 -9.82 -9.66
N GLU A 144 14.64 -8.86 -9.82
CA GLU A 144 13.72 -8.80 -10.97
C GLU A 144 14.15 -7.80 -12.06
N LYS A 145 15.19 -6.99 -11.79
CA LYS A 145 15.67 -5.88 -12.63
C LYS A 145 14.61 -4.82 -12.95
N ARG A 146 13.59 -4.75 -12.10
CA ARG A 146 12.45 -3.83 -12.18
C ARG A 146 11.77 -3.74 -10.82
N TYR A 147 11.00 -2.69 -10.54
CA TYR A 147 10.16 -2.61 -9.33
C TYR A 147 8.82 -3.33 -9.54
N PRO A 148 8.08 -3.67 -8.47
CA PRO A 148 6.79 -4.33 -8.58
C PRO A 148 5.83 -3.57 -9.51
N ASP A 149 4.95 -4.28 -10.21
CA ASP A 149 4.09 -3.70 -11.25
C ASP A 149 3.25 -2.50 -10.78
N TRP A 150 2.90 -2.46 -9.50
CA TRP A 150 2.06 -1.43 -8.91
C TRP A 150 2.85 -0.33 -8.18
N ASN A 151 4.18 -0.31 -8.37
CA ASN A 151 5.09 0.76 -8.00
C ASN A 151 5.38 1.65 -9.22
N PHE A 152 4.33 2.31 -9.72
CA PHE A 152 4.35 3.05 -10.99
C PHE A 152 5.37 4.19 -11.02
N GLN A 153 5.49 4.93 -9.91
CA GLN A 153 6.43 6.05 -9.82
C GLN A 153 7.87 5.56 -9.96
N GLU A 154 8.24 4.49 -9.25
CA GLU A 154 9.59 3.93 -9.31
C GLU A 154 9.90 3.30 -10.66
N ASN A 155 8.89 2.77 -11.34
CA ASN A 155 9.01 2.25 -12.72
C ASN A 155 8.98 3.34 -13.80
N ASN A 156 8.79 4.63 -13.45
CA ASN A 156 8.57 5.74 -14.39
C ASN A 156 7.41 5.47 -15.38
N GLU A 157 6.35 4.81 -14.91
CA GLU A 157 5.24 4.41 -15.76
C GLU A 157 4.05 5.37 -15.65
N PRO A 158 3.64 5.99 -16.77
CA PRO A 158 2.46 6.83 -16.77
C PRO A 158 1.18 6.00 -16.70
N TYR A 159 0.33 6.33 -15.74
CA TYR A 159 -1.01 5.74 -15.55
C TYR A 159 -1.84 5.71 -16.84
N HIS A 160 -1.81 6.80 -17.61
CA HIS A 160 -2.62 6.99 -18.82
C HIS A 160 -2.27 6.05 -19.98
N SER A 161 -1.09 5.40 -19.94
CA SER A 161 -0.64 4.49 -20.99
C SER A 161 -0.95 3.03 -20.64
N ARG A 162 -0.52 2.57 -19.46
CA ARG A 162 -0.64 1.17 -19.02
C ARG A 162 -2.04 0.81 -18.53
N TYR A 163 -2.76 1.75 -17.90
CA TYR A 163 -4.08 1.54 -17.31
C TYR A 163 -5.06 2.62 -17.78
N LYS A 164 -5.08 2.86 -19.10
CA LYS A 164 -5.82 3.96 -19.72
C LYS A 164 -7.30 3.95 -19.37
N ASP A 165 -7.93 2.78 -19.37
CA ASP A 165 -9.33 2.57 -19.02
C ASP A 165 -9.62 2.96 -17.56
N ILE A 166 -8.81 2.48 -16.60
CA ILE A 166 -8.94 2.83 -15.18
C ILE A 166 -8.67 4.33 -14.97
N TYR A 167 -7.66 4.88 -15.66
CA TYR A 167 -7.33 6.29 -15.55
C TYR A 167 -8.45 7.19 -16.10
N ASN A 168 -9.08 6.79 -17.21
CA ASN A 168 -10.25 7.49 -17.73
C ASN A 168 -11.42 7.44 -16.74
N GLU A 169 -11.65 6.30 -16.10
CA GLU A 169 -12.66 6.17 -15.04
C GLU A 169 -12.38 7.12 -13.87
N TYR A 170 -11.13 7.22 -13.43
CA TYR A 170 -10.69 8.19 -12.43
C TYR A 170 -10.98 9.64 -12.85
N LEU A 171 -10.70 10.02 -14.10
CA LEU A 171 -10.98 11.36 -14.61
C LEU A 171 -12.49 11.65 -14.62
N GLN A 172 -13.31 10.69 -15.03
CA GLN A 172 -14.76 10.84 -14.99
C GLN A 172 -15.27 11.00 -13.56
N TYR A 173 -14.81 10.15 -12.65
CA TYR A 173 -15.14 10.25 -11.23
C TYR A 173 -14.85 11.66 -10.68
N HIS A 174 -13.64 12.19 -10.92
CA HIS A 174 -13.25 13.52 -10.46
C HIS A 174 -14.09 14.63 -11.09
N LYS A 175 -14.38 14.54 -12.38
CA LYS A 175 -15.23 15.51 -13.08
C LYS A 175 -16.64 15.57 -12.46
N HIS A 176 -17.28 14.42 -12.26
CA HIS A 176 -18.62 14.35 -11.66
C HIS A 176 -18.66 14.88 -10.22
N ARG A 177 -17.57 14.69 -9.47
CA ARG A 177 -17.44 15.21 -8.10
C ARG A 177 -17.33 16.73 -8.06
N ILE A 178 -16.56 17.32 -8.98
CA ILE A 178 -16.35 18.78 -9.04
C ILE A 178 -17.59 19.51 -9.58
N SER A 179 -18.40 18.84 -10.41
CA SER A 179 -19.64 19.41 -10.96
C SER A 179 -20.84 19.39 -10.01
N LYS A 180 -20.70 18.84 -8.79
CA LYS A 180 -21.71 18.85 -7.72
C LYS A 180 -21.35 19.87 -6.67
#